data_AF-A0A919Z6Q1-F1
#
_entry.id   AF-A0A919Z6Q1-F1
#
_cell.length_a   1.000
_cell.length_b   1.000
_cell.length_c   1.000
_cell.angle_alpha   90.00
_cell.angle_beta   90.00
_cell.angle_gamma   90.00
#
_symmetry.space_group_name_H-M   'P 1'
#
loop_
_entity.id
_entity.type
_entity.pdbx_description
1 polymer ?
#
loop_
_entity_poly.entity_id
_entity_poly.type
_entity_poly.pdbx_seq_one_letter_code
_entity_poly.pdbx_strand_id
1 'polypeptide(L)'
;MADEKERDSKRRPGDGIGPVPRSRRLARAAARIALLTAAGVLLIQLFPMAQEPAEREASRWYVPEIIQPGDRIGGMTAAGQERGTYGVGSFVTAFTGPVELTGTYEHRYREPDVYNAGQIIFTPDEASAAKLPQAEQARQWPTRLVLTDAVSAHAEAFGTPGTTGTAAVVLSRYTDVYADILEGVSNAGELVRAEALTAVPPPAPEAANPGFTAALAPFPALTLSPDGPTEEEARGVAGWLSEVSRVYLTSLAPGRISDAQRASMKTWLHQAFTEEKAEALLAEAAQPAGDGSWTVSGGWLNLLPPSEIKEVRGPALAIQADGGYVYTAVAVLAGTHDAELTIRLMRKDGGWRIAEYGYRLI
;
A
#
# COMPACT_ATOMS: atom_id res chain seq x y z
N MET A 1 0.28 4.53 61.42
CA MET A 1 -0.24 5.11 62.68
C MET A 1 -1.36 6.05 62.27
N ALA A 2 -2.62 5.63 62.38
CA ALA A 2 -3.50 5.84 63.56
C ALA A 2 -3.78 7.34 63.75
N ASP A 3 -5.00 7.86 63.82
CA ASP A 3 -6.28 7.34 64.31
C ASP A 3 -7.45 7.94 63.47
N GLU A 4 -8.53 7.22 63.13
CA GLU A 4 -9.61 6.68 63.99
C GLU A 4 -10.43 7.78 64.71
N LYS A 5 -11.72 7.94 64.33
CA LYS A 5 -12.92 7.58 65.16
C LYS A 5 -13.51 8.84 65.84
N GLU A 6 -14.79 9.01 66.17
CA GLU A 6 -15.96 8.13 66.23
C GLU A 6 -17.24 8.98 66.39
N ARG A 7 -18.35 8.44 65.86
CA ARG A 7 -19.79 8.49 66.25
C ARG A 7 -20.28 9.42 67.38
N ASP A 8 -21.51 9.91 67.22
CA ASP A 8 -22.70 9.52 68.03
C ASP A 8 -23.99 10.10 67.39
N SER A 9 -25.00 9.31 66.97
CA SER A 9 -26.23 8.87 67.70
C SER A 9 -27.04 10.03 68.33
N LYS A 10 -28.38 10.15 68.26
CA LYS A 10 -29.43 9.17 68.54
C LYS A 10 -30.83 9.86 68.47
N ARG A 11 -31.90 9.07 68.32
CA ARG A 11 -33.33 9.23 68.76
C ARG A 11 -34.44 9.40 67.70
N ARG A 12 -35.19 8.31 67.48
CA ARG A 12 -36.68 8.24 67.34
C ARG A 12 -37.30 8.11 68.76
N PRO A 13 -38.61 8.31 69.05
CA PRO A 13 -39.82 7.56 68.55
C PRO A 13 -41.06 8.50 68.33
N GLY A 14 -42.27 8.13 67.91
CA GLY A 14 -43.00 6.89 67.63
C GLY A 14 -44.47 7.20 67.21
N ASP A 15 -45.15 6.15 66.73
CA ASP A 15 -46.60 5.83 66.70
C ASP A 15 -47.70 6.76 66.14
N GLY A 16 -48.60 6.17 65.33
CA GLY A 16 -49.90 6.74 64.96
C GLY A 16 -50.68 5.97 63.88
N ILE A 17 -51.74 5.29 64.32
CA ILE A 17 -52.68 4.37 63.64
C ILE A 17 -53.56 5.06 62.56
N GLY A 18 -54.03 4.29 61.55
CA GLY A 18 -54.93 4.73 60.43
C GLY A 18 -56.34 5.21 60.84
N PRO A 19 -57.38 5.28 59.96
CA PRO A 19 -57.61 4.59 58.68
C PRO A 19 -58.20 5.50 57.54
N VAL A 20 -59.00 4.92 56.61
CA VAL A 20 -59.95 5.54 55.62
C VAL A 20 -59.47 5.47 54.14
N PRO A 21 -60.32 5.20 53.11
CA PRO A 21 -61.36 4.17 52.96
C PRO A 21 -61.32 3.45 51.58
N ARG A 22 -62.03 2.33 51.49
CA ARG A 22 -62.52 1.74 50.23
C ARG A 22 -63.66 2.59 49.67
N SER A 23 -63.54 3.05 48.41
CA SER A 23 -64.64 3.13 47.42
C SER A 23 -64.21 4.01 46.23
N ARG A 24 -63.67 3.39 45.16
CA ARG A 24 -63.58 3.95 43.79
C ARG A 24 -62.92 2.99 42.80
N ARG A 25 -63.13 1.68 42.97
CA ARG A 25 -62.76 0.67 41.98
C ARG A 25 -64.03 0.04 41.46
N LEU A 26 -64.61 0.62 40.41
CA LEU A 26 -65.54 -0.05 39.48
C LEU A 26 -65.90 0.83 38.26
N ALA A 27 -65.50 2.11 38.23
CA ALA A 27 -65.74 3.00 37.07
C ALA A 27 -64.51 3.21 36.15
N ARG A 28 -63.39 2.49 36.35
CA ARG A 28 -62.14 2.64 35.56
C ARG A 28 -61.78 1.43 34.69
N ALA A 29 -62.65 0.42 34.59
CA ALA A 29 -62.39 -0.78 33.80
C ALA A 29 -62.96 -0.72 32.36
N ALA A 30 -63.99 0.10 32.10
CA ALA A 30 -64.61 0.17 30.77
C ALA A 30 -63.93 1.17 29.80
N ALA A 31 -63.16 2.15 30.31
CA ALA A 31 -62.47 3.14 29.48
C ALA A 31 -61.08 2.70 28.97
N ARG A 32 -60.57 1.54 29.42
CA ARG A 32 -59.24 1.04 29.02
C ARG A 32 -59.24 0.09 27.82
N ILE A 33 -60.39 -0.48 27.46
CA ILE A 33 -60.48 -1.42 26.33
C ILE A 33 -60.74 -0.69 25.00
N ALA A 34 -61.41 0.47 25.02
CA ALA A 34 -61.61 1.30 23.81
C ALA A 34 -60.36 2.11 23.39
N LEU A 35 -59.40 2.34 24.29
CA LEU A 35 -58.16 3.07 23.99
C LEU A 35 -57.05 2.15 23.43
N LEU A 36 -57.16 0.84 23.63
CA LEU A 36 -56.19 -0.16 23.13
C LEU A 36 -56.45 -0.58 21.67
N THR A 37 -57.70 -0.51 21.19
CA THR A 37 -58.02 -0.77 19.77
C THR A 37 -57.75 0.44 18.86
N ALA A 38 -57.84 1.67 19.35
CA ALA A 38 -57.46 2.86 18.58
C ALA A 38 -55.92 3.04 18.48
N ALA A 39 -55.17 2.65 19.52
CA ALA A 39 -53.70 2.68 19.49
C ALA A 39 -53.10 1.55 18.62
N GLY A 40 -53.75 0.39 18.51
CA GLY A 40 -53.31 -0.71 17.64
C GLY A 40 -53.49 -0.43 16.14
N VAL A 41 -54.50 0.35 15.76
CA VAL A 41 -54.73 0.72 14.34
C VAL A 41 -53.87 1.91 13.91
N LEU A 42 -53.49 2.80 14.84
CA LEU A 42 -52.63 3.95 14.54
C LEU A 42 -51.12 3.60 14.49
N LEU A 43 -50.69 2.48 15.09
CA LEU A 43 -49.29 2.02 15.04
C LEU A 43 -48.93 1.24 13.77
N ILE A 44 -49.91 0.80 12.98
CA ILE A 44 -49.68 0.21 11.65
C ILE A 44 -49.45 1.31 10.59
N GLN A 45 -49.79 2.57 10.88
CA GLN A 45 -49.59 3.72 9.99
C GLN A 45 -48.23 4.44 10.19
N LEU A 46 -47.36 3.94 11.08
CA LEU A 46 -46.02 4.50 11.35
C LEU A 46 -44.89 3.53 11.02
N PHE A 47 -45.19 2.37 10.44
CA PHE A 47 -44.17 1.68 9.66
C PHE A 47 -44.03 2.47 8.36
N PRO A 48 -42.81 2.92 7.99
CA PRO A 48 -42.61 3.32 6.61
C PRO A 48 -43.10 2.13 5.78
N MET A 49 -44.11 2.37 4.95
CA MET A 49 -44.39 1.50 3.83
C MET A 49 -43.02 1.15 3.26
N ALA A 50 -42.62 -0.12 3.33
CA ALA A 50 -41.52 -0.59 2.52
C ALA A 50 -41.91 -0.17 1.10
N GLN A 51 -41.26 0.87 0.58
CA GLN A 51 -41.44 1.24 -0.81
C GLN A 51 -41.20 -0.05 -1.56
N GLU A 52 -42.18 -0.46 -2.38
CA GLU A 52 -41.94 -1.54 -3.32
C GLU A 52 -40.61 -1.21 -4.01
N PRO A 53 -39.64 -2.15 -4.00
CA PRO A 53 -38.32 -1.88 -4.54
C PRO A 53 -38.54 -1.34 -5.94
N ALA A 54 -38.08 -0.10 -6.16
CA ALA A 54 -38.29 0.54 -7.44
C ALA A 54 -37.55 -0.33 -8.47
N GLU A 55 -38.30 -0.92 -9.39
CA GLU A 55 -37.73 -1.61 -10.54
C GLU A 55 -37.15 -0.51 -11.44
N ARG A 56 -35.95 -0.04 -11.09
CA ARG A 56 -35.17 0.88 -11.92
C ARG A 56 -34.69 0.04 -13.11
N GLU A 57 -35.40 0.18 -14.23
CA GLU A 57 -35.11 -0.47 -15.52
C GLU A 57 -33.60 -0.63 -15.75
N ALA A 58 -33.18 -1.86 -16.09
CA ALA A 58 -32.00 -2.35 -16.85
C ALA A 58 -30.66 -1.57 -16.84
N SER A 59 -30.50 -0.54 -16.02
CA SER A 59 -29.32 0.28 -15.92
C SER A 59 -28.37 -0.38 -14.95
N ARG A 60 -27.12 -0.54 -15.36
CA ARG A 60 -26.03 -0.92 -14.46
C ARG A 60 -25.63 0.24 -13.54
N TRP A 61 -26.06 1.45 -13.87
CA TRP A 61 -25.66 2.67 -13.18
C TRP A 61 -26.59 3.00 -12.03
N TYR A 62 -26.01 3.41 -10.90
CA TYR A 62 -26.76 3.90 -9.75
C TYR A 62 -26.12 5.13 -9.12
N VAL A 63 -26.93 5.90 -8.41
CA VAL A 63 -26.49 7.04 -7.61
C VAL A 63 -26.33 6.56 -6.16
N PRO A 64 -25.10 6.50 -5.61
CA PRO A 64 -24.85 5.94 -4.28
C PRO A 64 -25.68 6.55 -3.16
N GLU A 65 -26.01 7.84 -3.25
CA GLU A 65 -26.70 8.57 -2.19
C GLU A 65 -28.14 8.08 -1.94
N ILE A 66 -28.77 7.48 -2.95
CA ILE A 66 -30.20 7.15 -2.97
C ILE A 66 -30.48 5.65 -3.17
N ILE A 67 -29.46 4.80 -3.23
CA ILE A 67 -29.65 3.35 -3.32
C ILE A 67 -30.09 2.78 -1.97
N GLN A 68 -31.03 1.84 -2.00
CA GLN A 68 -31.58 1.19 -0.81
C GLN A 68 -31.45 -0.34 -0.89
N PRO A 69 -31.33 -1.03 0.25
CA PRO A 69 -31.43 -2.50 0.28
C PRO A 69 -32.73 -2.97 -0.39
N GLY A 70 -32.61 -3.94 -1.29
CA GLY A 70 -33.71 -4.46 -2.12
C GLY A 70 -33.79 -3.85 -3.53
N ASP A 71 -33.14 -2.71 -3.78
CA ASP A 71 -33.07 -2.14 -5.13
C ASP A 71 -32.37 -3.10 -6.10
N ARG A 72 -32.89 -3.19 -7.33
CA ARG A 72 -32.29 -4.02 -8.39
C ARG A 72 -31.53 -3.15 -9.38
N ILE A 73 -30.23 -3.41 -9.54
CA ILE A 73 -29.33 -2.68 -10.45
C ILE A 73 -28.51 -3.72 -11.23
N GLY A 74 -28.40 -3.59 -12.54
CA GLY A 74 -27.60 -4.51 -13.37
C GLY A 74 -27.96 -6.00 -13.23
N GLY A 75 -29.18 -6.33 -12.80
CA GLY A 75 -29.60 -7.72 -12.53
C GLY A 75 -29.23 -8.25 -11.13
N MET A 76 -28.48 -7.50 -10.34
CA MET A 76 -28.16 -7.80 -8.94
C MET A 76 -29.06 -7.03 -7.97
N THR A 77 -29.16 -7.50 -6.72
CA THR A 77 -29.96 -6.86 -5.67
C THR A 77 -29.05 -6.21 -4.62
N ALA A 78 -29.25 -4.93 -4.34
CA ALA A 78 -28.54 -4.21 -3.29
C ALA A 78 -28.86 -4.84 -1.92
N ALA A 79 -27.83 -5.27 -1.20
CA ALA A 79 -27.94 -5.90 0.11
C ALA A 79 -27.72 -4.88 1.25
N GLY A 80 -26.89 -3.87 1.01
CA GLY A 80 -26.53 -2.88 2.01
C GLY A 80 -25.55 -1.85 1.48
N GLN A 81 -25.43 -0.76 2.22
CA GLN A 81 -24.47 0.30 1.94
C GLN A 81 -23.83 0.80 3.22
N GLU A 82 -22.51 0.98 3.17
CA GLU A 82 -21.72 1.64 4.20
C GLU A 82 -21.23 2.99 3.68
N ARG A 83 -21.28 4.01 4.53
CA ARG A 83 -20.88 5.38 4.20
C ARG A 83 -19.65 5.77 5.01
N GLY A 84 -18.70 6.45 4.37
CA GLY A 84 -17.53 7.02 5.05
C GLY A 84 -16.37 6.04 5.27
N THR A 85 -16.42 4.83 4.67
CA THR A 85 -15.40 3.79 4.86
C THR A 85 -14.00 4.24 4.41
N TYR A 86 -13.91 5.07 3.36
CA TYR A 86 -12.66 5.55 2.76
C TYR A 86 -12.58 7.09 2.75
N GLY A 87 -13.22 7.75 3.72
CA GLY A 87 -13.25 9.21 3.83
C GLY A 87 -14.63 9.82 3.55
N VAL A 88 -14.75 11.13 3.74
CA VAL A 88 -15.99 11.88 3.54
C VAL A 88 -16.47 11.71 2.10
N GLY A 89 -17.73 11.31 1.92
CA GLY A 89 -18.31 11.10 0.59
C GLY A 89 -18.05 9.72 -0.03
N SER A 90 -17.35 8.82 0.66
CA SER A 90 -17.16 7.44 0.19
C SER A 90 -18.37 6.55 0.49
N PHE A 91 -18.62 5.60 -0.43
CA PHE A 91 -19.68 4.61 -0.34
C PHE A 91 -19.16 3.23 -0.71
N VAL A 92 -19.53 2.24 0.09
CA VAL A 92 -19.32 0.82 -0.19
C VAL A 92 -20.69 0.18 -0.30
N THR A 93 -21.05 -0.25 -1.50
CA THR A 93 -22.38 -0.83 -1.76
C THR A 93 -22.25 -2.31 -2.09
N ALA A 94 -22.88 -3.15 -1.27
CA ALA A 94 -22.89 -4.59 -1.46
C ALA A 94 -24.11 -5.02 -2.29
N PHE A 95 -23.87 -5.87 -3.28
CA PHE A 95 -24.86 -6.46 -4.16
C PHE A 95 -24.82 -7.99 -4.07
N THR A 96 -25.98 -8.60 -4.19
CA THR A 96 -26.18 -10.06 -4.14
C THR A 96 -26.90 -10.55 -5.38
N GLY A 97 -26.59 -11.78 -5.77
CA GLY A 97 -27.14 -12.43 -6.95
C GLY A 97 -26.01 -13.03 -7.79
N PRO A 98 -26.19 -14.24 -8.34
CA PRO A 98 -25.17 -14.85 -9.17
C PRO A 98 -24.96 -14.02 -10.44
N VAL A 99 -23.69 -13.74 -10.76
CA VAL A 99 -23.33 -13.09 -12.03
C VAL A 99 -22.15 -13.81 -12.67
N GLU A 100 -22.27 -14.08 -13.96
CA GLU A 100 -21.23 -14.71 -14.76
C GLU A 100 -20.49 -13.66 -15.59
N LEU A 101 -19.18 -13.63 -15.45
CA LEU A 101 -18.30 -12.65 -16.08
C LEU A 101 -17.18 -13.37 -16.84
N THR A 102 -16.82 -12.82 -18.00
CA THR A 102 -15.61 -13.17 -18.74
C THR A 102 -14.67 -11.97 -18.75
N GLY A 103 -13.37 -12.24 -18.78
CA GLY A 103 -12.37 -11.17 -18.70
C GLY A 103 -10.95 -11.66 -18.55
N THR A 104 -10.06 -10.72 -18.24
CA THR A 104 -8.66 -10.98 -17.93
C THR A 104 -8.43 -10.96 -16.42
N TYR A 105 -7.36 -11.62 -15.98
CA TYR A 105 -6.90 -11.52 -14.61
C TYR A 105 -5.39 -11.30 -14.51
N GLU A 106 -5.01 -10.72 -13.37
CA GLU A 106 -3.63 -10.56 -12.90
C GLU A 106 -3.56 -11.08 -11.46
N HIS A 107 -2.76 -12.11 -11.21
CA HIS A 107 -2.41 -12.52 -9.85
C HIS A 107 -1.25 -11.65 -9.39
N ARG A 108 -1.50 -10.67 -8.53
CA ARG A 108 -0.49 -9.71 -8.10
C ARG A 108 0.59 -10.34 -7.25
N TYR A 109 1.79 -9.76 -7.31
CA TYR A 109 2.85 -10.14 -6.41
C TYR A 109 2.54 -9.65 -4.99
N ARG A 110 3.13 -10.29 -3.98
CA ARG A 110 3.03 -9.82 -2.59
C ARG A 110 3.92 -8.61 -2.32
N GLU A 111 5.01 -8.52 -3.07
CA GLU A 111 5.99 -7.44 -3.02
C GLU A 111 6.43 -7.17 -4.47
N PRO A 112 6.66 -5.92 -4.89
CA PRO A 112 6.57 -4.67 -4.13
C PRO A 112 5.16 -4.03 -4.15
N ASP A 113 4.13 -4.76 -4.60
CA ASP A 113 2.78 -4.19 -4.77
C ASP A 113 2.22 -3.66 -3.43
N VAL A 114 2.03 -2.35 -3.35
CA VAL A 114 1.51 -1.68 -2.13
C VAL A 114 0.00 -1.91 -1.97
N TYR A 115 -0.70 -2.13 -3.09
CA TYR A 115 -2.15 -2.26 -3.12
C TYR A 115 -2.59 -3.60 -3.71
N ASN A 116 -3.49 -4.29 -3.01
CA ASN A 116 -4.01 -5.60 -3.38
C ASN A 116 -2.89 -6.65 -3.57
N ALA A 117 -1.87 -6.59 -2.70
CA ALA A 117 -0.72 -7.47 -2.75
C ALA A 117 -1.12 -8.94 -2.61
N GLY A 118 -0.66 -9.79 -3.53
CA GLY A 118 -0.99 -11.22 -3.53
C GLY A 118 -2.44 -11.55 -3.89
N GLN A 119 -3.23 -10.58 -4.34
CA GLN A 119 -4.63 -10.78 -4.72
C GLN A 119 -4.79 -10.99 -6.23
N ILE A 120 -5.90 -11.61 -6.62
CA ILE A 120 -6.27 -11.78 -8.02
C ILE A 120 -7.16 -10.60 -8.43
N ILE A 121 -6.64 -9.77 -9.33
CA ILE A 121 -7.39 -8.67 -9.92
C ILE A 121 -8.03 -9.15 -11.21
N PHE A 122 -9.35 -9.12 -11.26
CA PHE A 122 -10.13 -9.47 -12.44
C PHE A 122 -10.64 -8.20 -13.13
N THR A 123 -10.43 -8.14 -14.45
CA THR A 123 -10.92 -7.07 -15.32
C THR A 123 -11.91 -7.69 -16.30
N PRO A 124 -13.23 -7.55 -16.06
CA PRO A 124 -14.24 -8.07 -16.98
C PRO A 124 -14.14 -7.40 -18.35
N ASP A 125 -14.47 -8.15 -19.41
CA ASP A 125 -14.71 -7.58 -20.73
C ASP A 125 -15.93 -6.64 -20.72
N GLU A 126 -16.10 -5.84 -21.78
CA GLU A 126 -17.13 -4.80 -21.84
C GLU A 126 -18.56 -5.36 -21.62
N ALA A 127 -18.85 -6.53 -22.20
CA ALA A 127 -20.14 -7.19 -22.07
C ALA A 127 -20.40 -7.70 -20.65
N SER A 128 -19.36 -8.19 -19.98
CA SER A 128 -19.43 -8.67 -18.59
C SER A 128 -19.47 -7.52 -17.59
N ALA A 129 -18.68 -6.46 -17.83
CA ALA A 129 -18.70 -5.24 -17.02
C ALA A 129 -20.09 -4.59 -17.03
N ALA A 130 -20.83 -4.69 -18.14
CA ALA A 130 -22.20 -4.20 -18.24
C ALA A 130 -23.20 -4.89 -17.29
N LYS A 131 -22.87 -6.08 -16.78
CA LYS A 131 -23.69 -6.84 -15.82
C LYS A 131 -23.45 -6.44 -14.37
N LEU A 132 -22.43 -5.63 -14.09
CA LEU A 132 -22.08 -5.23 -12.74
C LEU A 132 -22.64 -3.84 -12.41
N PRO A 133 -23.32 -3.68 -11.25
CA PRO A 133 -23.66 -2.37 -10.73
C PRO A 133 -22.43 -1.46 -10.62
N GLN A 134 -22.58 -0.19 -10.98
CA GLN A 134 -21.50 0.78 -10.87
C GLN A 134 -22.05 2.18 -10.55
N ALA A 135 -21.39 2.88 -9.62
CA ALA A 135 -21.73 4.27 -9.33
C ALA A 135 -21.64 5.14 -10.60
N GLU A 136 -22.59 6.05 -10.82
CA GLU A 136 -22.61 6.94 -11.98
C GLU A 136 -21.35 7.81 -12.10
N GLN A 137 -20.79 8.19 -10.96
CA GLN A 137 -19.58 8.97 -10.84
C GLN A 137 -18.34 8.21 -11.34
N ALA A 138 -18.40 6.87 -11.39
CA ALA A 138 -17.32 5.99 -11.82
C ALA A 138 -17.37 5.59 -13.30
N ARG A 139 -18.29 6.17 -14.11
CA ARG A 139 -18.49 5.83 -15.54
C ARG A 139 -17.22 5.87 -16.39
N GLN A 140 -16.27 6.72 -16.04
CA GLN A 140 -15.02 6.91 -16.77
C GLN A 140 -13.92 5.89 -16.43
N TRP A 141 -14.10 5.09 -15.37
CA TRP A 141 -13.10 4.13 -14.93
C TRP A 141 -13.48 2.70 -15.34
N PRO A 142 -12.52 1.91 -15.84
CA PRO A 142 -12.76 0.51 -16.13
C PRO A 142 -13.09 -0.24 -14.84
N THR A 143 -14.08 -1.13 -14.90
CA THR A 143 -14.40 -2.01 -13.78
C THR A 143 -13.23 -2.96 -13.54
N ARG A 144 -12.71 -2.96 -12.31
CA ARG A 144 -11.69 -3.90 -11.84
C ARG A 144 -12.11 -4.34 -10.46
N LEU A 145 -12.02 -5.63 -10.18
CA LEU A 145 -12.36 -6.16 -8.87
C LEU A 145 -11.32 -7.15 -8.36
N VAL A 146 -11.14 -7.16 -7.05
CA VAL A 146 -10.43 -8.21 -6.33
C VAL A 146 -11.37 -9.41 -6.23
N LEU A 147 -10.91 -10.58 -6.69
CA LEU A 147 -11.61 -11.83 -6.40
C LEU A 147 -11.30 -12.23 -4.96
N THR A 148 -12.33 -12.28 -4.13
CA THR A 148 -12.24 -12.66 -2.72
C THR A 148 -12.76 -14.09 -2.52
N ASP A 149 -12.05 -14.88 -1.74
CA ASP A 149 -12.41 -16.26 -1.44
C ASP A 149 -13.52 -16.35 -0.39
N ALA A 150 -14.53 -17.17 -0.68
CA ALA A 150 -15.23 -17.93 0.36
C ALA A 150 -14.60 -19.33 0.56
N VAL A 151 -13.80 -19.83 -0.40
CA VAL A 151 -13.09 -21.12 -0.26
C VAL A 151 -11.77 -21.07 -1.05
N SER A 152 -10.67 -21.30 -0.34
CA SER A 152 -9.27 -21.41 -0.79
C SER A 152 -8.97 -22.41 -1.92
N ALA A 153 -9.98 -23.02 -2.55
CA ALA A 153 -9.84 -24.06 -3.57
C ALA A 153 -9.59 -23.50 -4.99
N HIS A 154 -9.85 -22.22 -5.24
CA HIS A 154 -9.73 -21.63 -6.58
C HIS A 154 -8.47 -20.80 -6.79
N ALA A 155 -7.82 -20.31 -5.73
CA ALA A 155 -6.61 -19.50 -5.84
C ALA A 155 -5.48 -20.23 -6.60
N GLU A 156 -5.31 -21.53 -6.40
CA GLU A 156 -4.33 -22.34 -7.13
C GLU A 156 -4.61 -22.39 -8.65
N ALA A 157 -5.89 -22.27 -9.06
CA ALA A 157 -6.26 -22.32 -10.47
C ALA A 157 -5.81 -21.08 -11.26
N PHE A 158 -5.63 -19.94 -10.58
CA PHE A 158 -5.12 -18.70 -11.18
C PHE A 158 -3.58 -18.65 -11.23
N GLY A 159 -2.91 -19.76 -10.91
CA GLY A 159 -1.45 -19.88 -10.94
C GLY A 159 -0.75 -19.17 -9.79
N THR A 160 0.58 -19.10 -9.86
CA THR A 160 1.39 -18.39 -8.87
C THR A 160 1.27 -16.87 -9.03
N PRO A 161 1.61 -16.07 -8.01
CA PRO A 161 1.79 -14.62 -8.17
C PRO A 161 2.63 -14.28 -9.41
N GLY A 162 2.23 -13.23 -10.13
CA GLY A 162 2.78 -12.83 -11.43
C GLY A 162 2.07 -13.43 -12.64
N THR A 163 1.22 -14.43 -12.44
CA THR A 163 0.44 -15.04 -13.53
C THR A 163 -0.59 -14.06 -14.06
N THR A 164 -0.71 -13.99 -15.38
CA THR A 164 -1.79 -13.27 -16.06
C THR A 164 -2.58 -14.22 -16.94
N GLY A 165 -3.80 -13.86 -17.33
CA GLY A 165 -4.56 -14.73 -18.22
C GLY A 165 -5.98 -14.28 -18.45
N THR A 166 -6.81 -15.20 -18.95
CA THR A 166 -8.25 -15.03 -19.10
C THR A 166 -9.00 -16.05 -18.26
N ALA A 167 -10.19 -15.68 -17.80
CA ALA A 167 -11.08 -16.59 -17.09
C ALA A 167 -12.55 -16.22 -17.30
N ALA A 168 -13.42 -17.22 -17.18
CA ALA A 168 -14.83 -17.03 -16.88
C ALA A 168 -15.04 -17.26 -15.38
N VAL A 169 -15.65 -16.30 -14.68
CA VAL A 169 -15.88 -16.36 -13.23
C VAL A 169 -17.36 -16.22 -12.91
N VAL A 170 -17.79 -16.87 -11.85
CA VAL A 170 -19.14 -16.70 -11.28
C VAL A 170 -19.00 -16.12 -9.89
N LEU A 171 -19.66 -14.99 -9.64
CA LEU A 171 -19.66 -14.31 -8.35
C LEU A 171 -20.99 -14.51 -7.63
N SER A 172 -20.99 -14.73 -6.32
CA SER A 172 -22.20 -14.77 -5.48
C SER A 172 -22.57 -13.38 -4.94
N ARG A 173 -21.54 -12.57 -4.68
CA ARG A 173 -21.63 -11.20 -4.19
C ARG A 173 -20.65 -10.32 -4.93
N TYR A 174 -21.02 -9.04 -4.99
CA TYR A 174 -20.19 -8.01 -5.58
C TYR A 174 -20.29 -6.75 -4.72
N THR A 175 -19.15 -6.13 -4.44
CA THR A 175 -19.05 -4.88 -3.69
C THR A 175 -18.48 -3.82 -4.62
N ASP A 176 -19.26 -2.77 -4.85
CA ASP A 176 -18.83 -1.58 -5.58
C ASP A 176 -18.36 -0.52 -4.58
N VAL A 177 -17.20 0.08 -4.84
CA VAL A 177 -16.64 1.13 -4.00
C VAL A 177 -16.50 2.42 -4.78
N TYR A 178 -17.07 3.48 -4.23
CA TYR A 178 -16.89 4.85 -4.72
C TYR A 178 -16.25 5.71 -3.63
N ALA A 179 -15.18 6.40 -3.99
CA ALA A 179 -14.49 7.37 -3.14
C ALA A 179 -13.80 8.43 -4.01
N ASP A 180 -13.58 9.63 -3.47
CA ASP A 180 -12.87 10.71 -4.18
C ASP A 180 -11.39 10.38 -4.43
N ILE A 181 -10.80 9.52 -3.58
CA ILE A 181 -9.44 8.99 -3.73
C ILE A 181 -9.57 7.46 -3.78
N LEU A 182 -9.36 6.87 -4.96
CA LEU A 182 -9.47 5.43 -5.21
C LEU A 182 -8.12 4.70 -5.16
N GLU A 183 -7.05 5.36 -4.70
CA GLU A 183 -5.72 4.74 -4.72
C GLU A 183 -5.71 3.49 -3.82
N GLY A 184 -5.57 2.33 -4.46
CA GLY A 184 -5.55 1.04 -3.78
C GLY A 184 -6.87 0.49 -3.26
N VAL A 185 -7.99 1.18 -3.51
CA VAL A 185 -9.32 0.70 -3.16
C VAL A 185 -9.94 0.06 -4.41
N SER A 186 -10.45 -1.16 -4.28
CA SER A 186 -10.98 -1.92 -5.42
C SER A 186 -12.35 -2.47 -5.12
N ASN A 187 -13.16 -2.61 -6.17
CA ASN A 187 -14.37 -3.40 -6.09
C ASN A 187 -13.99 -4.84 -5.70
N ALA A 188 -14.92 -5.59 -5.13
CA ALA A 188 -14.65 -6.97 -4.71
C ALA A 188 -15.74 -7.91 -5.23
N GLY A 189 -15.36 -9.13 -5.58
CA GLY A 189 -16.27 -10.19 -6.01
C GLY A 189 -16.06 -11.44 -5.19
N GLU A 190 -17.09 -11.93 -4.52
CA GLU A 190 -17.05 -13.20 -3.82
C GLU A 190 -17.13 -14.34 -4.86
N LEU A 191 -15.99 -15.00 -5.10
CA LEU A 191 -15.85 -15.99 -6.15
C LEU A 191 -16.52 -17.31 -5.74
N VAL A 192 -17.42 -17.80 -6.59
CA VAL A 192 -18.08 -19.11 -6.44
C VAL A 192 -17.36 -20.19 -7.23
N ARG A 193 -17.02 -19.89 -8.49
CA ARG A 193 -16.25 -20.80 -9.36
C ARG A 193 -15.56 -20.02 -10.47
N ALA A 194 -14.50 -20.62 -11.00
CA ALA A 194 -13.80 -20.15 -12.19
C ALA A 194 -13.70 -21.28 -13.22
N GLU A 195 -13.88 -20.94 -14.50
CA GLU A 195 -13.89 -21.85 -15.64
C GLU A 195 -13.15 -21.21 -16.83
N ALA A 196 -12.82 -22.04 -17.83
CA ALA A 196 -12.13 -21.60 -19.05
C ALA A 196 -10.85 -20.78 -18.78
N LEU A 197 -10.11 -21.13 -17.71
CA LEU A 197 -8.90 -20.42 -17.35
C LEU A 197 -7.81 -20.67 -18.38
N THR A 198 -7.24 -19.59 -18.88
CA THR A 198 -5.93 -19.59 -19.52
C THR A 198 -4.94 -18.91 -18.59
N ALA A 199 -3.72 -19.43 -18.50
CA ALA A 199 -2.69 -18.89 -17.64
C ALA A 199 -1.40 -18.71 -18.46
N VAL A 200 -0.88 -17.50 -18.40
CA VAL A 200 0.46 -17.15 -18.86
C VAL A 200 1.30 -16.99 -17.59
N PRO A 201 2.21 -17.94 -17.30
CA PRO A 201 3.04 -17.87 -16.11
C PRO A 201 3.94 -16.63 -16.17
N PRO A 202 4.40 -16.11 -15.02
CA PRO A 202 5.39 -15.04 -15.01
C PRO A 202 6.67 -15.48 -15.75
N PRO A 203 7.39 -14.55 -16.39
CA PRO A 203 8.66 -14.87 -17.03
C PRO A 203 9.65 -15.40 -15.99
N ALA A 204 10.49 -16.37 -16.39
CA ALA A 204 11.54 -16.86 -15.52
C ALA A 204 12.50 -15.71 -15.12
N PRO A 205 12.92 -15.61 -13.85
CA PRO A 205 13.82 -14.55 -13.36
C PRO A 205 15.08 -14.36 -14.20
N GLU A 206 15.65 -15.44 -14.73
CA GLU A 206 16.88 -15.42 -15.54
C GLU A 206 16.72 -14.79 -16.93
N ALA A 207 15.50 -14.76 -17.48
CA ALA A 207 15.22 -14.15 -18.79
C ALA A 207 15.05 -12.62 -18.71
N ALA A 208 15.04 -12.05 -17.50
CA ALA A 208 14.45 -10.74 -17.28
C ALA A 208 15.34 -9.55 -17.72
N ASN A 209 16.66 -9.74 -17.89
CA ASN A 209 17.55 -8.73 -18.47
C ASN A 209 18.89 -9.31 -18.99
N PRO A 210 18.96 -9.85 -20.21
CA PRO A 210 20.18 -10.51 -20.72
C PRO A 210 21.40 -9.57 -20.87
N GLY A 211 21.20 -8.25 -20.88
CA GLY A 211 22.26 -7.26 -21.01
C GLY A 211 22.80 -6.70 -19.68
N PHE A 212 22.15 -7.02 -18.55
CA PHE A 212 22.42 -6.34 -17.27
C PHE A 212 23.89 -6.43 -16.84
N THR A 213 24.44 -7.63 -16.74
CA THR A 213 25.83 -7.83 -16.29
C THR A 213 26.84 -7.15 -17.21
N ALA A 214 26.57 -7.12 -18.52
CA ALA A 214 27.45 -6.45 -19.48
C ALA A 214 27.39 -4.91 -19.38
N ALA A 215 26.31 -4.35 -18.82
CA ALA A 215 26.16 -2.91 -18.60
C ALA A 215 26.88 -2.40 -17.34
N LEU A 216 27.31 -3.30 -16.44
CA LEU A 216 28.05 -2.96 -15.22
C LEU A 216 29.51 -2.57 -15.54
N ALA A 217 29.71 -1.34 -16.00
CA ALA A 217 31.02 -0.79 -16.30
C ALA A 217 31.86 -0.71 -15.01
N PRO A 218 33.17 -1.07 -15.06
CA PRO A 218 33.99 -1.09 -13.86
C PRO A 218 34.12 0.30 -13.24
N PHE A 219 34.15 0.36 -11.91
CA PHE A 219 34.43 1.62 -11.21
C PHE A 219 35.91 2.02 -11.41
N PRO A 220 36.20 3.34 -11.46
CA PRO A 220 37.58 3.81 -11.48
C PRO A 220 38.28 3.41 -10.17
N ALA A 221 39.54 2.99 -10.25
CA ALA A 221 40.36 2.73 -9.08
C ALA A 221 40.87 4.05 -8.47
N LEU A 222 40.93 4.12 -7.14
CA LEU A 222 41.56 5.21 -6.41
C LEU A 222 42.93 4.78 -5.89
N THR A 223 43.93 5.60 -6.16
CA THR A 223 45.30 5.43 -5.64
C THR A 223 45.59 6.55 -4.66
N LEU A 224 45.81 6.21 -3.40
CA LEU A 224 46.31 7.11 -2.37
C LEU A 224 47.51 6.48 -1.68
N SER A 225 48.50 7.30 -1.35
CA SER A 225 49.66 6.94 -0.56
C SER A 225 49.26 6.42 0.82
N PRO A 226 49.87 5.33 1.30
CA PRO A 226 49.69 4.85 2.66
C PRO A 226 50.47 5.68 3.70
N ASP A 227 51.50 6.42 3.27
CA ASP A 227 52.45 7.12 4.16
C ASP A 227 52.01 8.56 4.50
N GLY A 228 50.81 8.93 4.06
CA GLY A 228 50.21 10.24 4.29
C GLY A 228 49.68 10.85 3.00
N PRO A 229 48.51 11.50 3.04
CA PRO A 229 47.87 12.03 1.84
C PRO A 229 48.44 13.40 1.50
N THR A 230 48.65 13.63 0.21
CA THR A 230 49.04 14.92 -0.35
C THR A 230 47.83 15.76 -0.72
N GLU A 231 48.02 17.06 -0.89
CA GLU A 231 46.97 17.98 -1.39
C GLU A 231 46.53 17.62 -2.82
N GLU A 232 47.43 17.08 -3.64
CA GLU A 232 47.10 16.58 -4.97
C GLU A 232 46.20 15.34 -4.92
N GLU A 233 46.50 14.39 -4.03
CA GLU A 233 45.66 13.22 -3.78
C GLU A 233 44.28 13.61 -3.26
N ALA A 234 44.20 14.58 -2.34
CA ALA A 234 42.91 15.11 -1.86
C ALA A 234 42.08 15.73 -3.00
N ARG A 235 42.70 16.46 -3.92
CA ARG A 235 42.01 16.96 -5.13
C ARG A 235 41.56 15.82 -6.06
N GLY A 236 42.38 14.78 -6.20
CA GLY A 236 42.07 13.59 -6.99
C GLY A 236 40.82 12.85 -6.50
N VAL A 237 40.56 12.83 -5.19
CA VAL A 237 39.36 12.19 -4.62
C VAL A 237 38.07 12.81 -5.16
N ALA A 238 37.98 14.13 -5.31
CA ALA A 238 36.77 14.78 -5.84
C ALA A 238 36.42 14.31 -7.26
N GLY A 239 37.43 14.24 -8.14
CA GLY A 239 37.27 13.74 -9.51
C GLY A 239 36.88 12.26 -9.52
N TRP A 240 37.53 11.46 -8.68
CA TRP A 240 37.20 10.04 -8.53
C TRP A 240 35.76 9.81 -8.06
N LEU A 241 35.28 10.55 -7.04
CA LEU A 241 33.90 10.46 -6.55
C LEU A 241 32.87 10.81 -7.64
N SER A 242 33.17 11.82 -8.45
CA SER A 242 32.33 12.21 -9.60
C SER A 242 32.23 11.08 -10.63
N GLU A 243 33.35 10.44 -10.95
CA GLU A 243 33.39 9.30 -11.87
C GLU A 243 32.70 8.05 -11.28
N VAL A 244 32.86 7.77 -9.98
CA VAL A 244 32.11 6.70 -9.29
C VAL A 244 30.60 6.96 -9.40
N SER A 245 30.16 8.18 -9.09
CA SER A 245 28.74 8.55 -9.18
C SER A 245 28.21 8.40 -10.62
N ARG A 246 29.00 8.80 -11.62
CA ARG A 246 28.66 8.69 -13.03
C ARG A 246 28.55 7.23 -13.48
N VAL A 247 29.53 6.39 -13.14
CA VAL A 247 29.50 4.95 -13.46
C VAL A 247 28.30 4.28 -12.80
N TYR A 248 28.04 4.57 -11.52
CA TYR A 248 26.88 4.02 -10.82
C TYR A 248 25.57 4.35 -11.53
N LEU A 249 25.36 5.64 -11.86
CA LEU A 249 24.15 6.13 -12.51
C LEU A 249 23.95 5.58 -13.93
N THR A 250 25.03 5.46 -14.70
CA THR A 250 24.96 5.04 -16.11
C THR A 250 24.93 3.53 -16.31
N SER A 251 25.43 2.75 -15.34
CA SER A 251 25.42 1.28 -15.39
C SER A 251 24.14 0.65 -14.85
N LEU A 252 23.45 1.28 -13.89
CA LEU A 252 22.22 0.75 -13.32
C LEU A 252 20.99 1.16 -14.12
N ALA A 253 20.68 0.38 -15.15
CA ALA A 253 19.42 0.48 -15.85
C ALA A 253 18.27 -0.12 -15.01
N PRO A 254 17.12 0.58 -14.90
CA PRO A 254 15.94 0.00 -14.28
C PRO A 254 15.50 -1.27 -15.01
N GLY A 255 15.05 -2.27 -14.26
CA GLY A 255 14.58 -3.53 -14.84
C GLY A 255 14.55 -4.68 -13.83
N ARG A 256 14.14 -5.85 -14.30
CA ARG A 256 14.15 -7.08 -13.50
C ARG A 256 15.48 -7.81 -13.69
N ILE A 257 16.03 -8.36 -12.63
CA ILE A 257 17.29 -9.13 -12.64
C ILE A 257 17.15 -10.44 -11.85
N SER A 258 17.95 -11.44 -12.18
CA SER A 258 18.02 -12.70 -11.44
C SER A 258 18.90 -12.62 -10.19
N ASP A 259 18.88 -13.66 -9.35
CA ASP A 259 19.81 -13.82 -8.22
C ASP A 259 21.28 -13.76 -8.64
N ALA A 260 21.64 -14.42 -9.74
CA ALA A 260 23.01 -14.42 -10.25
C ALA A 260 23.45 -13.02 -10.71
N GLN A 261 22.52 -12.25 -11.30
CA GLN A 261 22.76 -10.87 -11.69
C GLN A 261 22.85 -9.93 -10.48
N ARG A 262 22.04 -10.15 -9.45
CA ARG A 262 22.16 -9.45 -8.17
C ARG A 262 23.50 -9.73 -7.50
N ALA A 263 23.97 -10.98 -7.52
CA ALA A 263 25.30 -11.34 -7.04
C ALA A 263 26.41 -10.65 -7.86
N SER A 264 26.25 -10.56 -9.19
CA SER A 264 27.17 -9.80 -10.05
C SER A 264 27.19 -8.32 -9.71
N MET A 265 26.03 -7.71 -9.45
CA MET A 265 25.90 -6.33 -8.99
C MET A 265 26.60 -6.14 -7.63
N LYS A 266 26.44 -7.07 -6.70
CA LYS A 266 27.15 -7.06 -5.42
C LYS A 266 28.68 -7.01 -5.64
N THR A 267 29.22 -7.93 -6.44
CA THR A 267 30.65 -7.95 -6.81
C THR A 267 31.10 -6.65 -7.47
N TRP A 268 30.28 -6.08 -8.35
CA TRP A 268 30.57 -4.80 -8.99
C TRP A 268 30.61 -3.65 -7.98
N LEU A 269 29.68 -3.56 -7.02
CA LEU A 269 29.69 -2.55 -5.96
C LEU A 269 30.95 -2.66 -5.07
N HIS A 270 31.43 -3.87 -4.77
CA HIS A 270 32.67 -4.06 -3.99
C HIS A 270 33.94 -3.50 -4.66
N GLN A 271 33.90 -3.11 -5.93
CA GLN A 271 35.03 -2.43 -6.57
C GLN A 271 35.22 -1.01 -6.01
N ALA A 272 34.15 -0.34 -5.58
CA ALA A 272 34.19 1.04 -5.08
C ALA A 272 33.79 1.17 -3.60
N PHE A 273 32.99 0.25 -3.04
CA PHE A 273 32.44 0.32 -1.68
C PHE A 273 33.00 -0.81 -0.79
N THR A 274 32.99 -0.60 0.52
CA THR A 274 33.28 -1.70 1.48
C THR A 274 32.17 -2.76 1.44
N GLU A 275 32.39 -3.91 2.08
CA GLU A 275 31.40 -4.98 2.12
C GLU A 275 30.05 -4.48 2.66
N GLU A 276 30.10 -3.82 3.82
CA GLU A 276 28.92 -3.33 4.52
C GLU A 276 28.17 -2.28 3.70
N LYS A 277 28.90 -1.38 3.03
CA LYS A 277 28.27 -0.31 2.24
C LYS A 277 27.72 -0.83 0.91
N ALA A 278 28.40 -1.78 0.27
CA ALA A 278 27.90 -2.44 -0.93
C ALA A 278 26.60 -3.22 -0.65
N GLU A 279 26.51 -3.90 0.50
CA GLU A 279 25.27 -4.59 0.90
C GLU A 279 24.11 -3.62 1.14
N ALA A 280 24.36 -2.50 1.83
CA ALA A 280 23.34 -1.46 2.01
C ALA A 280 22.85 -0.91 0.67
N LEU A 281 23.78 -0.60 -0.25
CA LEU A 281 23.45 -0.11 -1.59
C LEU A 281 22.71 -1.14 -2.45
N LEU A 282 23.09 -2.42 -2.35
CA LEU A 282 22.41 -3.51 -3.04
C LEU A 282 20.98 -3.67 -2.52
N ALA A 283 20.80 -3.60 -1.21
CA ALA A 283 19.49 -3.69 -0.56
C ALA A 283 18.57 -2.52 -0.93
N GLU A 284 19.11 -1.32 -1.16
CA GLU A 284 18.34 -0.18 -1.67
C GLU A 284 18.02 -0.32 -3.16
N ALA A 285 19.02 -0.67 -3.97
CA ALA A 285 18.92 -0.63 -5.42
C ALA A 285 18.22 -1.85 -6.04
N ALA A 286 18.22 -3.00 -5.38
CA ALA A 286 17.59 -4.24 -5.86
C ALA A 286 16.58 -4.76 -4.82
N GLN A 287 15.30 -4.54 -5.08
CA GLN A 287 14.18 -4.97 -4.23
C GLN A 287 13.60 -6.30 -4.70
N PRO A 288 13.11 -7.16 -3.81
CA PRO A 288 12.46 -8.40 -4.21
C PRO A 288 11.23 -8.14 -5.11
N ALA A 289 11.10 -8.96 -6.14
CA ALA A 289 10.08 -8.81 -7.18
C ALA A 289 8.78 -9.58 -6.94
N GLY A 290 8.80 -10.54 -6.00
CA GLY A 290 7.70 -11.46 -5.70
C GLY A 290 7.68 -12.76 -6.52
N ASP A 291 8.33 -12.84 -7.69
CA ASP A 291 8.50 -14.06 -8.52
C ASP A 291 9.84 -14.79 -8.28
N GLY A 292 10.60 -14.37 -7.27
CA GLY A 292 11.98 -14.83 -7.08
C GLY A 292 13.00 -14.10 -7.95
N SER A 293 12.60 -13.08 -8.72
CA SER A 293 13.52 -12.10 -9.30
C SER A 293 13.71 -10.89 -8.39
N TRP A 294 14.48 -9.91 -8.86
CA TRP A 294 14.69 -8.62 -8.20
C TRP A 294 14.38 -7.49 -9.15
N THR A 295 13.75 -6.43 -8.64
CA THR A 295 13.59 -5.17 -9.36
C THR A 295 14.72 -4.24 -9.01
N VAL A 296 15.44 -3.81 -10.03
CA VAL A 296 16.30 -2.64 -9.98
C VAL A 296 15.46 -1.43 -10.38
N SER A 297 15.20 -0.53 -9.44
CA SER A 297 14.46 0.71 -9.71
C SER A 297 15.32 1.79 -10.36
N GLY A 298 16.62 1.54 -10.50
CA GLY A 298 17.61 2.61 -10.64
C GLY A 298 17.76 3.36 -9.30
N GLY A 299 18.76 4.21 -9.21
CA GLY A 299 19.01 4.94 -7.96
C GLY A 299 20.07 6.01 -8.11
N TRP A 300 19.90 7.07 -7.33
CA TRP A 300 20.94 8.06 -7.13
C TRP A 300 21.74 7.64 -5.90
N LEU A 301 23.05 7.47 -6.09
CA LEU A 301 23.96 7.07 -5.01
C LEU A 301 23.94 8.06 -3.82
N ASN A 302 23.43 9.28 -4.02
CA ASN A 302 23.49 10.40 -3.05
C ASN A 302 24.93 10.64 -2.53
N LEU A 303 25.93 10.20 -3.29
CA LEU A 303 27.34 10.40 -2.99
C LEU A 303 27.73 11.87 -3.09
N LEU A 304 27.11 12.55 -4.05
CA LEU A 304 27.24 13.98 -4.32
C LEU A 304 25.86 14.64 -4.22
N PRO A 305 25.79 15.94 -3.86
CA PRO A 305 24.54 16.68 -3.84
C PRO A 305 23.87 16.68 -5.23
N PRO A 306 22.52 16.67 -5.31
CA PRO A 306 21.76 16.62 -6.55
C PRO A 306 21.70 18.00 -7.25
N SER A 307 22.86 18.61 -7.47
CA SER A 307 23.00 19.90 -8.17
C SER A 307 24.33 19.93 -8.92
N GLU A 308 24.44 20.83 -9.91
CA GLU A 308 25.69 21.05 -10.62
C GLU A 308 26.75 21.61 -9.66
N ILE A 309 27.83 20.86 -9.46
CA ILE A 309 29.00 21.30 -8.69
C ILE A 309 29.87 22.16 -9.62
N LYS A 310 29.97 23.46 -9.32
CA LYS A 310 30.81 24.41 -10.06
C LYS A 310 32.28 24.30 -9.68
N GLU A 311 32.54 24.06 -8.40
CA GLU A 311 33.88 24.05 -7.82
C GLU A 311 33.90 23.17 -6.56
N VAL A 312 35.04 22.57 -6.23
CA VAL A 312 35.29 21.92 -4.94
C VAL A 312 36.39 22.68 -4.20
N ARG A 313 36.07 23.19 -3.01
CA ARG A 313 36.95 24.02 -2.18
C ARG A 313 37.47 23.28 -0.96
N GLY A 314 38.71 23.57 -0.61
CA GLY A 314 39.38 23.02 0.58
C GLY A 314 39.36 21.49 0.68
N PRO A 315 39.63 20.72 -0.40
CA PRO A 315 39.70 19.27 -0.29
C PRO A 315 40.83 18.88 0.65
N ALA A 316 40.51 18.08 1.67
CA ALA A 316 41.46 17.61 2.67
C ALA A 316 41.26 16.12 2.94
N LEU A 317 42.35 15.43 3.25
CA LEU A 317 42.38 14.03 3.69
C LEU A 317 43.03 13.95 5.07
N ALA A 318 42.33 13.35 6.03
CA ALA A 318 42.83 13.12 7.37
C ALA A 318 42.96 11.62 7.63
N ILE A 319 44.17 11.18 8.00
CA ILE A 319 44.42 9.79 8.44
C ILE A 319 43.57 9.50 9.69
N GLN A 320 42.93 8.34 9.71
CA GLN A 320 42.20 7.82 10.86
C GLN A 320 43.03 6.75 11.59
N ALA A 321 42.69 6.49 12.85
CA ALA A 321 43.41 5.52 13.68
C ALA A 321 43.34 4.07 13.14
N ASP A 322 42.32 3.75 12.34
CA ASP A 322 42.14 2.47 11.68
C ASP A 322 42.93 2.34 10.35
N GLY A 323 43.76 3.34 10.03
CA GLY A 323 44.51 3.41 8.77
C GLY A 323 43.66 3.82 7.57
N GLY A 324 42.39 4.20 7.79
CA GLY A 324 41.53 4.82 6.78
C GLY A 324 41.79 6.31 6.60
N TYR A 325 41.06 6.90 5.67
CA TYR A 325 41.03 8.35 5.46
C TYR A 325 39.63 8.91 5.65
N VAL A 326 39.53 10.12 6.18
CA VAL A 326 38.34 10.96 6.06
C VAL A 326 38.65 12.08 5.07
N TYR A 327 37.88 12.13 4.00
CA TYR A 327 37.89 13.20 3.03
C TYR A 327 36.81 14.23 3.35
N THR A 328 37.20 15.50 3.37
CA THR A 328 36.28 16.63 3.55
C THR A 328 36.51 17.68 2.49
N ALA A 329 35.44 18.29 1.99
CA ALA A 329 35.51 19.43 1.07
C ALA A 329 34.19 20.21 1.08
N VAL A 330 34.19 21.42 0.51
CA VAL A 330 32.97 22.17 0.20
C VAL A 330 32.70 22.09 -1.29
N ALA A 331 31.59 21.50 -1.69
CA ALA A 331 31.06 21.54 -3.05
C ALA A 331 30.25 22.82 -3.25
N VAL A 332 30.75 23.70 -4.13
CA VAL A 332 30.06 24.93 -4.51
C VAL A 332 29.03 24.61 -5.57
N LEU A 333 27.75 24.82 -5.27
CA LEU A 333 26.65 24.42 -6.14
C LEU A 333 26.17 25.58 -7.00
N ALA A 334 25.57 25.28 -8.15
CA ALA A 334 24.93 26.30 -8.99
C ALA A 334 23.67 26.94 -8.37
N GLY A 335 23.21 26.43 -7.22
CA GLY A 335 21.99 26.83 -6.52
C GLY A 335 22.21 27.81 -5.36
N THR A 336 21.31 27.76 -4.39
CA THR A 336 21.27 28.70 -3.24
C THR A 336 22.12 28.29 -2.04
N HIS A 337 22.53 27.02 -1.96
CA HIS A 337 23.31 26.48 -0.84
C HIS A 337 24.52 25.75 -1.40
N ASP A 338 25.63 25.81 -0.67
CA ASP A 338 26.78 24.94 -0.92
C ASP A 338 26.59 23.64 -0.12
N ALA A 339 27.46 22.65 -0.30
CA ALA A 339 27.41 21.41 0.46
C ALA A 339 28.78 21.05 1.05
N GLU A 340 28.82 20.79 2.35
CA GLU A 340 29.98 20.20 3.00
C GLU A 340 29.94 18.67 2.81
N LEU A 341 30.95 18.13 2.14
CA LEU A 341 31.12 16.70 1.87
C LEU A 341 31.93 16.06 2.99
N THR A 342 31.53 14.86 3.41
CA THR A 342 32.31 14.02 4.34
C THR A 342 32.27 12.57 3.87
N ILE A 343 33.43 12.02 3.51
CA ILE A 343 33.56 10.67 2.95
C ILE A 343 34.61 9.89 3.74
N ARG A 344 34.26 8.69 4.21
CA ARG A 344 35.19 7.77 4.85
C ARG A 344 35.69 6.75 3.83
N LEU A 345 37.01 6.68 3.68
CA LEU A 345 37.70 5.76 2.79
C LEU A 345 38.47 4.73 3.62
N MET A 346 38.38 3.46 3.22
CA MET A 346 39.11 2.36 3.85
C MET A 346 39.86 1.55 2.81
N ARG A 347 41.02 1.01 3.20
CA ARG A 347 41.78 0.10 2.36
C ARG A 347 41.29 -1.34 2.56
N LYS A 348 40.83 -1.98 1.49
CA LYS A 348 40.36 -3.38 1.46
C LYS A 348 40.90 -4.06 0.20
N ASP A 349 41.39 -5.29 0.33
CA ASP A 349 41.92 -6.10 -0.78
C ASP A 349 42.90 -5.36 -1.69
N GLY A 350 43.76 -4.53 -1.08
CA GLY A 350 44.78 -3.75 -1.78
C GLY A 350 44.31 -2.43 -2.39
N GLY A 351 43.01 -2.12 -2.43
CA GLY A 351 42.46 -0.89 -2.99
C GLY A 351 41.71 -0.01 -1.98
N TRP A 352 41.47 1.25 -2.32
CA TRP A 352 40.64 2.16 -1.53
C TRP A 352 39.16 1.98 -1.87
N ARG A 353 38.31 2.03 -0.84
CA ARG A 353 36.86 1.82 -0.90
C ARG A 353 36.13 2.87 -0.06
N ILE A 354 34.94 3.25 -0.50
CA ILE A 354 34.03 4.12 0.24
C ILE A 354 33.32 3.28 1.31
N ALA A 355 33.57 3.59 2.56
CA ALA A 355 32.90 2.97 3.70
C ALA A 355 31.63 3.74 4.07
N GLU A 356 31.73 5.06 4.12
CA GLU A 356 30.63 5.96 4.47
C GLU A 356 30.72 7.22 3.60
N TYR A 357 29.58 7.83 3.31
CA TYR A 357 29.52 9.12 2.64
C TYR A 357 28.28 9.88 3.08
N GLY A 358 28.39 11.20 3.02
CA GLY A 358 27.26 12.10 3.24
C GLY A 358 27.65 13.53 2.91
N TYR A 359 26.65 14.39 2.86
CA TYR A 359 26.84 15.83 2.74
C TYR A 359 25.81 16.59 3.57
N ARG A 360 26.15 17.82 3.93
CA ARG A 360 25.27 18.76 4.63
C ARG A 360 25.21 20.06 3.84
N LEU A 361 23.99 20.53 3.53
CA LEU A 361 23.78 21.83 2.91
C LEU A 361 24.15 22.95 3.89
N ILE A 362 24.84 23.98 3.40
CA ILE A 362 25.33 25.13 4.17
C ILE A 362 24.98 26.47 3.54
#